data_AF-A0A7C3V544-F1
#
_entry.id   AF-A0A7C3V544-F1
#
_cell.length_a   1.000
_cell.length_b   1.000
_cell.length_c   1.000
_cell.angle_alpha   90.00
_cell.angle_beta   90.00
_cell.angle_gamma   90.00
#
_symmetry.space_group_name_H-M   'P 1'
#
loop_
_entity.id
_entity.type
_entity.pdbx_description
1 polymer ?
#
loop_
_entity_poly.entity_id
_entity_poly.type
_entity_poly.pdbx_seq_one_letter_code
_entity_poly.pdbx_strand_id
1 'polypeptide(L)'
;MPERREDPEDLEEATFPWEDVAASWADDRLQSRHPAAPAKKIYLARALACPDCGTPADRLSWFYFKSPEWTWEHLCGRAGWMVVCERCRRQVNFFCELMN
;
A
#
# COMPACT_ATOMS: atom_id res chain seq x y z
N MET A 1 -29.19 -23.86 9.80
CA MET A 1 -28.55 -23.05 8.75
C MET A 1 -27.35 -22.41 9.42
N PRO A 2 -26.11 -22.80 9.09
CA PRO A 2 -24.96 -22.42 9.88
C PRO A 2 -24.71 -20.91 9.77
N GLU A 3 -24.32 -20.37 10.91
CA GLU A 3 -24.07 -18.97 11.18
C GLU A 3 -22.95 -18.47 10.27
N ARG A 4 -23.23 -17.46 9.44
CA ARG A 4 -22.15 -16.67 8.82
C ARG A 4 -21.48 -15.91 9.96
N ARG A 5 -20.47 -16.53 10.56
CA ARG A 5 -19.44 -15.82 11.30
C ARG A 5 -18.86 -14.85 10.30
N GLU A 6 -19.19 -13.58 10.45
CA GLU A 6 -18.44 -12.51 9.80
C GLU A 6 -17.15 -12.43 10.60
N ASP A 7 -16.17 -13.24 10.18
CA ASP A 7 -14.83 -13.28 10.77
C ASP A 7 -14.25 -11.84 10.75
N PRO A 8 -13.93 -11.25 11.91
CA PRO A 8 -13.43 -9.88 11.98
C PRO A 8 -11.93 -9.74 11.63
N GLU A 9 -11.36 -10.66 10.85
CA GLU A 9 -9.89 -10.78 10.71
C GLU A 9 -9.29 -10.20 9.42
N ASP A 10 -10.03 -9.90 8.35
CA ASP A 10 -9.39 -9.51 7.07
C ASP A 10 -9.12 -8.00 6.88
N LEU A 11 -8.81 -7.29 7.97
CA LEU A 11 -8.08 -6.01 7.92
C LEU A 11 -6.57 -6.21 8.14
N GLU A 12 -6.11 -7.46 8.07
CA GLU A 12 -4.70 -7.82 8.09
C GLU A 12 -4.00 -7.25 6.87
N GLU A 13 -3.13 -6.26 7.13
CA GLU A 13 -1.93 -5.93 6.35
C GLU A 13 -2.00 -6.36 4.89
N ALA A 14 -2.82 -5.67 4.09
CA ALA A 14 -3.06 -6.00 2.69
C ALA A 14 -1.72 -6.13 1.96
N THR A 15 -1.23 -7.36 1.86
CA THR A 15 0.09 -7.67 1.32
C THR A 15 -0.16 -7.96 -0.14
N PHE A 16 0.00 -6.93 -0.96
CA PHE A 16 -0.31 -7.04 -2.38
C PHE A 16 0.80 -7.83 -3.09
N PRO A 17 0.46 -8.65 -4.11
CA PRO A 17 1.48 -9.32 -4.89
C PRO A 17 2.44 -8.30 -5.50
N TRP A 18 3.73 -8.63 -5.50
CA TRP A 18 4.77 -7.70 -5.98
C TRP A 18 4.53 -7.24 -7.43
N GLU A 19 3.85 -8.04 -8.25
CA GLU A 19 3.50 -7.68 -9.63
C GLU A 19 2.56 -6.47 -9.69
N ASP A 20 1.48 -6.45 -8.91
CA ASP A 20 0.58 -5.29 -8.81
C ASP A 20 1.27 -4.08 -8.20
N VAL A 21 2.12 -4.34 -7.19
CA VAL A 21 2.94 -3.31 -6.55
C VAL A 21 3.90 -2.67 -7.55
N ALA A 22 4.62 -3.49 -8.32
CA ALA A 22 5.56 -3.06 -9.33
C ALA A 22 4.86 -2.36 -10.49
N ALA A 23 3.67 -2.81 -10.90
CA ALA A 23 2.88 -2.14 -11.92
C ALA A 23 2.46 -0.73 -11.48
N SER A 24 1.97 -0.57 -10.25
CA SER A 24 1.63 0.75 -9.69
C SER A 24 2.86 1.63 -9.47
N TRP A 25 3.98 1.02 -9.07
CA TRP A 25 5.25 1.72 -8.88
C TRP A 25 5.84 2.21 -10.21
N ALA A 26 5.72 1.43 -11.28
CA ALA A 26 6.15 1.79 -12.63
C ALA A 26 5.22 2.82 -13.31
N ASP A 27 4.03 3.06 -12.77
CA ASP A 27 3.09 4.04 -13.28
C ASP A 27 3.50 5.48 -12.90
N ASP A 28 4.44 6.02 -13.67
CA ASP A 28 4.97 7.38 -13.47
C ASP A 28 3.86 8.45 -13.51
N ARG A 29 2.77 8.20 -14.26
CA ARG A 29 1.63 9.12 -14.34
C ARG A 29 0.87 9.18 -13.03
N LEU A 30 0.71 8.05 -12.34
CA LEU A 30 0.09 7.99 -11.03
C LEU A 30 0.97 8.69 -9.98
N GLN A 31 2.29 8.42 -9.99
CA GLN A 31 3.24 9.05 -9.05
C GLN A 31 3.38 10.55 -9.28
N SER A 32 3.36 11.00 -10.54
CA SER A 32 3.40 12.42 -10.87
C SER A 32 2.15 13.17 -10.41
N ARG A 33 0.98 12.52 -10.40
CA ARG A 33 -0.27 13.10 -9.89
C ARG A 33 -0.34 13.11 -8.37
N HIS A 34 0.32 12.15 -7.72
CA HIS A 34 0.34 11.99 -6.28
C HIS A 34 1.79 12.10 -5.78
N PRO A 35 2.27 13.33 -5.48
CA PRO A 35 3.62 13.48 -4.95
C PRO A 35 3.73 12.81 -3.57
N ALA A 36 4.74 11.97 -3.38
CA ALA A 36 4.96 11.27 -2.11
C ALA A 36 5.33 12.21 -0.95
N ALA A 37 5.79 13.44 -1.23
CA ALA A 37 6.22 14.39 -0.21
C ALA A 37 5.14 14.77 0.85
N PRO A 38 3.91 15.19 0.46
CA PRO A 38 2.83 15.43 1.43
C PRO A 38 2.42 14.16 2.18
N ALA A 39 2.31 13.03 1.50
CA ALA A 39 1.93 11.76 2.11
C ALA A 39 2.95 11.29 3.14
N LYS A 40 4.24 11.38 2.80
CA LYS A 40 5.33 11.13 3.72
C LYS A 40 5.19 12.00 4.96
N LYS A 41 4.94 13.31 4.87
CA LYS A 41 4.75 14.14 6.07
C LYS A 41 3.60 13.68 6.98
N ILE A 42 2.50 13.20 6.39
CA ILE A 42 1.30 12.77 7.13
C ILE A 42 1.50 11.39 7.75
N TYR A 43 2.00 10.44 6.96
CA TYR A 43 2.05 9.03 7.31
C TYR A 43 3.41 8.57 7.85
N LEU A 44 4.49 9.35 7.69
CA LEU A 44 5.83 8.98 8.18
C LEU A 44 5.83 8.72 9.69
N ALA A 45 5.01 9.45 10.45
CA ALA A 45 4.84 9.21 11.89
C ALA A 45 4.20 7.85 12.22
N ARG A 46 3.42 7.28 11.29
CA ARG A 46 2.80 5.96 11.41
C ARG A 46 3.56 4.87 10.67
N ALA A 47 4.48 5.24 9.78
CA ALA A 47 5.24 4.30 8.97
C ALA A 47 6.37 3.69 9.79
N LEU A 48 6.51 2.38 9.67
CA LEU A 48 7.52 1.60 10.36
C LEU A 48 8.82 1.59 9.56
N ALA A 49 9.93 1.43 10.27
CA ALA A 49 11.19 1.09 9.64
C ALA A 49 11.12 -0.34 9.08
N CYS A 50 11.90 -0.61 8.04
CA CYS A 50 11.98 -1.97 7.51
C CYS A 50 12.53 -2.91 8.61
N PRO A 51 11.82 -3.98 8.99
CA PRO A 51 12.26 -4.88 10.06
C PRO A 51 13.50 -5.69 9.69
N ASP A 52 13.81 -5.79 8.40
CA ASP A 52 14.85 -6.67 7.86
C ASP A 52 16.20 -5.95 7.77
N CYS A 53 16.22 -4.73 7.20
CA CYS A 53 17.44 -3.93 7.05
C CYS A 53 17.52 -2.73 8.01
N GLY A 54 16.49 -2.48 8.82
CA GLY A 54 16.43 -1.34 9.74
C GLY A 54 16.31 0.02 9.04
N THR A 55 16.06 0.06 7.74
CA THR A 55 15.95 1.33 7.00
C THR A 55 14.75 2.13 7.52
N PRO A 56 14.93 3.38 7.98
CA PRO A 56 13.84 4.18 8.51
C PRO A 56 12.82 4.47 7.42
N ALA A 57 11.55 4.62 7.79
CA ALA A 57 10.47 4.90 6.87
C ALA A 57 10.76 6.09 5.94
N ASP A 58 11.50 7.09 6.41
CA ASP A 58 11.88 8.26 5.60
C ASP A 58 12.79 7.89 4.40
N ARG A 59 13.58 6.83 4.52
CA ARG A 59 14.47 6.35 3.46
C ARG A 59 13.90 5.17 2.66
N LEU A 60 12.68 4.74 2.96
CA LEU A 60 11.97 3.75 2.16
C LEU A 60 11.38 4.40 0.90
N SER A 61 10.94 3.58 -0.04
CA SER A 61 10.28 4.05 -1.26
C SER A 61 8.80 4.20 -1.02
N TRP A 62 8.30 5.40 -1.26
CA TRP A 62 6.91 5.79 -1.10
C TRP A 62 6.32 6.03 -2.47
N PHE A 63 5.25 5.31 -2.78
CA PHE A 63 4.52 5.49 -4.02
C PHE A 63 3.03 5.30 -3.78
N TYR A 64 2.22 5.90 -4.62
CA TYR A 64 0.79 5.73 -4.59
C TYR A 64 0.43 4.42 -5.29
N PHE A 65 -0.19 3.50 -4.56
CA PHE A 65 -0.71 2.24 -5.07
C PHE A 65 -2.19 2.39 -5.38
N LYS A 66 -2.62 1.90 -6.54
CA LYS A 66 -4.03 1.82 -6.91
C LYS A 66 -4.31 0.43 -7.44
N SER A 67 -5.25 -0.25 -6.79
CA SER A 67 -5.72 -1.57 -7.25
C SER A 67 -6.29 -1.47 -8.66
N PRO A 68 -6.10 -2.51 -9.49
CA PRO A 68 -6.54 -2.52 -10.88
C PRO A 68 -8.07 -2.38 -11.01
N GLU A 69 -8.51 -1.84 -12.15
CA GLU A 69 -9.89 -1.40 -12.37
C GLU A 69 -10.94 -2.50 -12.13
N TRP A 70 -10.61 -3.77 -12.42
CA TRP A 70 -11.52 -4.90 -12.14
C TRP A 70 -11.91 -4.98 -10.66
N THR A 71 -11.00 -4.67 -9.72
CA THR A 71 -11.33 -4.66 -8.28
C THR A 71 -12.31 -3.55 -7.91
N TRP A 72 -12.30 -2.43 -8.65
CA TRP A 72 -13.26 -1.34 -8.45
C TRP A 72 -14.64 -1.71 -8.97
N GLU A 73 -14.71 -2.44 -10.08
CA GLU A 73 -15.98 -2.98 -10.62
C GLU A 73 -16.64 -3.96 -9.64
N HIS A 74 -15.83 -4.66 -8.84
CA HIS A 74 -16.29 -5.58 -7.79
C HIS A 74 -16.47 -4.94 -6.41
N LEU A 75 -16.41 -3.61 -6.28
CA LEU A 75 -16.51 -2.89 -4.98
C LEU A 75 -15.49 -3.41 -3.94
N CYS A 76 -14.29 -3.73 -4.42
CA CYS A 76 -13.13 -4.11 -3.61
C CYS A 76 -11.90 -3.27 -4.00
N GLY A 77 -12.13 -2.11 -4.61
CA GLY A 77 -11.08 -1.25 -5.13
C GLY A 77 -10.36 -0.54 -3.99
N ARG A 78 -9.06 -0.74 -3.85
CA ARG A 78 -8.24 -0.07 -2.83
C ARG A 78 -7.19 0.82 -3.47
N ALA A 79 -7.06 2.05 -3.00
CA ALA A 79 -5.97 2.95 -3.38
C ALA A 79 -5.40 3.66 -2.15
N GLY A 80 -4.11 3.92 -2.15
CA GLY A 80 -3.43 4.48 -1.00
C GLY A 80 -1.92 4.54 -1.13
N TRP A 81 -1.25 4.95 -0.07
CA TRP A 81 0.21 5.05 -0.04
C TRP A 81 0.84 3.74 0.36
N MET A 82 1.76 3.26 -0.47
CA MET A 82 2.55 2.08 -0.14
C MET A 82 3.98 2.48 0.15
N VAL A 83 4.52 1.87 1.20
CA VAL A 83 5.90 2.01 1.63
C VAL A 83 6.58 0.67 1.46
N VAL A 84 7.57 0.63 0.57
CA VAL A 84 8.34 -0.58 0.30
C VAL A 84 9.81 -0.34 0.59
N CYS A 85 10.50 -1.42 0.97
CA CYS A 85 11.94 -1.44 1.00
C CYS A 85 12.46 -1.97 -0.34
N GLU A 86 13.14 -1.14 -1.13
CA GLU A 86 13.76 -1.56 -2.40
C GLU A 86 14.88 -2.58 -2.18
N ARG A 87 15.61 -2.47 -1.05
CA ARG A 87 16.70 -3.40 -0.73
C ARG A 87 16.18 -4.81 -0.43
N CYS A 88 15.12 -4.90 0.39
CA CYS A 88 14.53 -6.17 0.78
C CYS A 88 13.40 -6.60 -0.17
N ARG A 89 13.04 -5.76 -1.16
CA ARG A 89 11.89 -5.90 -2.07
C ARG A 89 10.62 -6.35 -1.34
N ARG A 90 10.33 -5.68 -0.23
CA ARG A 90 9.24 -6.05 0.67
C ARG A 90 8.39 -4.83 1.00
N GLN A 91 7.08 -5.04 1.02
CA GLN A 91 6.13 -4.08 1.56
C GLN A 91 6.35 -3.94 3.07
N VAL A 92 6.53 -2.71 3.54
CA VAL A 92 6.72 -2.38 4.95
C VAL A 92 5.43 -1.83 5.54
N ASN A 93 4.77 -0.91 4.84
CA ASN A 93 3.45 -0.40 5.23
C ASN A 93 2.59 -0.12 4.01
N PHE A 94 1.27 -0.18 4.22
CA PHE A 94 0.28 0.31 3.28
C PHE A 94 -0.76 1.15 4.01
N PHE A 95 -1.03 2.34 3.49
CA PHE A 95 -1.99 3.30 4.00
C PHE A 95 -3.10 3.46 2.97
N CYS A 96 -4.16 2.67 3.11
CA CYS A 96 -5.34 2.80 2.27
C CYS A 96 -6.01 4.16 2.50
N GLU A 97 -6.15 4.96 1.45
CA GLU A 97 -6.86 6.26 1.48
C GLU A 97 -8.25 6.16 0.86
N LEU A 98 -8.39 5.33 -0.16
CA LEU A 98 -9.59 5.16 -0.97
C LEU A 98 -9.98 3.69 -0.94
N MET A 99 -11.22 3.43 -0.52
CA MET A 99 -11.88 2.14 -0.69
C MET A 99 -13.23 2.39 -1.37
N ASN A 100 -13.61 1.53 -2.31
CA ASN A 100 -14.91 1.56 -2.98
C ASN A 100 -15.58 0.20 -2.85
#